data_AF-A0A091EWW1-F1
#
_entry.id   AF-A0A091EWW1-F1
#
_cell.length_a   1.000
_cell.length_b   1.000
_cell.length_c   1.000
_cell.angle_alpha   90.00
_cell.angle_beta   90.00
_cell.angle_gamma   90.00
#
_symmetry.space_group_name_H-M   'P 1'
#
loop_
_entity.id
_entity.type
_entity.pdbx_description
1 polymer ?
#
loop_
_entity_poly.entity_id
_entity_poly.type
_entity_poly.pdbx_seq_one_letter_code
_entity_poly.pdbx_strand_id
1 'polypeptide(L)' 'NGSKLPQERFRQDTRKHFFTGRVVKPWNRLLKELIDAPSLSVFKRHLDNAL' A
#
# COMPACT_ATOMS: atom_id res chain seq x y z
N ASN A 1 -5.76 31.53 -14.58
CA ASN A 1 -5.17 31.25 -13.24
C ASN A 1 -6.26 31.32 -12.18
N GLY A 2 -7.18 30.34 -12.22
CA GLY A 2 -8.36 30.29 -11.36
C GLY A 2 -8.08 29.58 -10.05
N SER A 3 -8.45 30.21 -8.94
CA SER A 3 -8.35 29.69 -7.58
C SER A 3 -9.19 28.42 -7.42
N LYS A 4 -8.52 27.27 -7.20
CA LYS A 4 -9.19 26.02 -6.83
C LYS A 4 -9.88 26.21 -5.47
N LEU A 5 -11.19 25.99 -5.46
CA LEU A 5 -12.07 26.25 -4.32
C LEU A 5 -11.67 25.41 -3.08
N PRO A 6 -11.77 25.96 -1.86
CA PRO A 6 -11.36 25.28 -0.62
C PRO A 6 -12.06 23.94 -0.38
N GLN A 7 -13.25 23.71 -0.96
CA GLN A 7 -13.96 22.42 -0.90
C GLN A 7 -13.23 21.27 -1.60
N GLU A 8 -12.49 21.52 -2.67
CA GLU A 8 -11.76 20.47 -3.39
C GLU A 8 -10.56 19.98 -2.58
N ARG A 9 -9.88 20.89 -1.87
CA ARG A 9 -8.80 20.54 -0.93
C ARG A 9 -9.34 19.72 0.24
N PHE A 10 -10.49 20.10 0.80
CA PHE A 10 -11.11 19.37 1.90
C PHE A 10 -11.50 17.94 1.51
N ARG A 11 -12.09 17.75 0.32
CA ARG A 11 -12.39 16.42 -0.22
C ARG A 11 -11.12 15.58 -0.44
N GLN A 12 -10.06 16.18 -0.97
CA GLN A 12 -8.81 15.48 -1.19
C GLN A 12 -8.12 15.08 0.12
N ASP A 13 -8.07 15.98 1.10
CA ASP A 13 -7.43 15.71 2.39
C ASP A 13 -8.17 14.62 3.16
N THR A 14 -9.51 14.68 3.16
CA THR A 14 -10.38 13.64 3.71
C THR A 14 -10.15 12.29 3.01
N ARG A 15 -10.05 12.28 1.68
CA ARG A 15 -9.76 11.06 0.90
C ARG A 15 -8.39 10.50 1.24
N LYS A 16 -7.37 11.34 1.38
CA LYS A 16 -6.02 10.91 1.78
C LYS A 16 -6.02 10.29 3.18
N HIS A 17 -6.62 10.94 4.17
CA HIS A 17 -6.70 10.40 5.53
C HIS A 17 -7.47 9.07 5.57
N PHE A 18 -8.58 8.96 4.84
CA PHE A 18 -9.37 7.74 4.78
C PHE A 18 -8.63 6.59 4.09
N PHE A 19 -7.98 6.84 2.94
CA PHE A 19 -7.19 5.84 2.23
C PHE A 19 -6.00 5.36 3.06
N THR A 20 -5.24 6.27 3.69
CA THR A 20 -4.10 5.89 4.52
C THR A 20 -4.54 5.11 5.76
N GLY A 21 -5.63 5.54 6.41
CA GLY A 21 -6.15 4.90 7.62
C GLY A 21 -6.79 3.53 7.37
N ARG A 22 -7.59 3.39 6.30
CA ARG A 22 -8.38 2.18 6.04
C ARG A 22 -7.82 1.25 4.98
N VAL A 23 -7.06 1.76 4.02
CA VAL A 23 -6.53 0.94 2.91
C VAL A 23 -5.07 0.64 3.17
N VAL A 24 -4.22 1.65 3.35
CA VAL A 24 -2.77 1.43 3.46
C VAL A 24 -2.38 0.55 4.66
N LYS A 25 -3.03 0.71 5.82
CA LYS A 25 -2.74 -0.12 7.01
C LYS A 25 -3.03 -1.62 6.81
N PRO A 26 -4.24 -2.04 6.39
CA PRO A 26 -4.50 -3.44 6.07
C PRO A 26 -3.61 -3.97 4.95
N TRP A 27 -3.36 -3.18 3.91
CA TRP A 27 -2.51 -3.59 2.79
C TRP A 27 -1.06 -3.85 3.21
N ASN A 28 -0.47 -3.01 4.06
CA ASN A 28 0.87 -3.25 4.60
C ASN A 28 0.97 -4.52 5.46
N ARG A 29 -0.10 -4.85 6.21
CA ARG A 29 -0.15 -6.08 7.01
C ARG A 29 -0.28 -7.31 6.13
N LEU A 30 -1.17 -7.26 5.13
CA LEU A 30 -1.35 -8.33 4.15
C LEU A 30 -0.10 -8.58 3.32
N LEU A 31 0.57 -7.53 2.85
CA LEU A 31 1.84 -7.67 2.15
C LEU A 31 2.89 -8.32 3.05
N LYS A 32 2.96 -7.96 4.33
CA LYS A 32 3.90 -8.58 5.28
C LYS A 32 3.59 -10.07 5.46
N GLU A 33 2.32 -10.45 5.63
CA GLU A 33 1.92 -11.86 5.74
C GLU A 33 2.18 -12.64 4.44
N LEU A 34 1.95 -12.02 3.28
CA LEU A 34 2.27 -12.63 1.98
C LEU A 34 3.78 -12.80 1.78
N ILE A 35 4.58 -11.85 2.29
CA ILE A 35 6.03 -11.90 2.25
C ILE A 35 6.60 -12.93 3.25
N ASP A 36 5.99 -13.08 4.42
CA ASP A 36 6.40 -14.07 5.42
C ASP A 36 5.88 -15.49 5.12
N ALA A 37 5.00 -15.63 4.12
CA ALA A 37 4.44 -16.91 3.76
C ALA A 37 5.53 -17.90 3.33
N PRO A 38 5.40 -19.20 3.67
CA PRO A 38 6.35 -20.25 3.27
C PRO A 38 6.58 -20.32 1.76
N SER A 39 5.61 -19.88 0.95
CA SER A 39 5.76 -19.77 -0.50
C SER A 39 6.82 -18.75 -0.93
N LEU A 40 7.01 -17.65 -0.18
CA LEU A 40 8.04 -16.67 -0.52
C LEU A 40 9.44 -17.18 -0.21
N SER A 41 9.64 -17.90 0.90
CA SER A 41 10.95 -18.48 1.20
C SER A 41 11.35 -19.53 0.17
N VAL A 42 10.38 -20.34 -0.28
CA VAL A 42 10.55 -21.28 -1.40
C VAL A 42 10.85 -20.54 -2.70
N PHE A 43 10.10 -19.47 -3.02
CA PHE A 43 10.34 -18.66 -4.21
C PHE A 43 11.72 -17.99 -4.23
N LYS A 44 12.16 -17.41 -3.11
CA LYS A 44 13.51 -16.85 -2.94
C LYS A 44 14.59 -17.91 -3.14
N ARG A 45 14.42 -19.09 -2.55
CA ARG A 45 15.35 -20.21 -2.74
C ARG A 45 15.44 -20.62 -4.22
N HIS A 46 14.33 -20.62 -4.96
CA HIS A 46 14.38 -20.88 -6.40
C HIS A 46 15.10 -19.78 -7.18
N LEU A 47 14.94 -18.51 -6.82
CA LEU A 47 15.67 -17.39 -7.43
C LEU A 47 17.17 -17.43 -7.12
N ASP A 48 17.57 -17.69 -5.88
CA ASP A 48 18.98 -17.83 -5.48
C ASP A 48 19.68 -19.01 -6.17
N ASN A 49 18.94 -20.07 -6.54
CA ASN A 49 19.50 -21.18 -7.32
C ASN A 49 19.52 -20.91 -8.84
N ALA A 50 18.86 -19.84 -9.30
CA ALA A 50 18.80 -19.47 -10.71
C ALA A 50 19.83 -18.39 -11.10
N LEU A 51 20.44 -17.73 -10.11
CA LEU A 51 21.55 -16.77 -10.23
C LEU A 51 22.90 -17.48 -10.08
#